data_AF-A0A968ZQ58-F1
#
_entry.id   AF-A0A968ZQ58-F1
#
_cell.length_a   1.000
_cell.length_b   1.000
_cell.length_c   1.000
_cell.angle_alpha   90.00
_cell.angle_beta   90.00
_cell.angle_gamma   90.00
#
_symmetry.space_group_name_H-M   'P 1'
#
loop_
_entity.id
_entity.type
_entity.pdbx_description
1 polymer ?
#
loop_
_entity_poly.entity_id
_entity_poly.type
_entity_poly.pdbx_seq_one_letter_code
_entity_poly.pdbx_strand_id
1 'polypeptide(L)'
;MLYKASLWEIANRQQLNQRQRLILNRMLNGFKGYMNTSKYAKLAKCSTDTALRDIRNLVTCGLLIPNAAGGRSTSYRLPDIQEIKK
;
A
#
# COMPACT_ATOMS: atom_id res chain seq x y z
N MET A 1 -12.19 -14.47 1.95
CA MET A 1 -12.24 -13.99 0.55
C MET A 1 -12.97 -12.65 0.35
N LEU A 2 -13.57 -12.04 1.38
CA LEU A 2 -14.22 -10.71 1.24
C LEU A 2 -13.23 -9.53 1.31
N TYR A 3 -12.23 -9.62 2.18
CA TYR A 3 -11.24 -8.55 2.40
C TYR A 3 -10.48 -8.12 1.14
N LYS A 4 -9.90 -9.09 0.43
CA LYS A 4 -9.17 -8.84 -0.83
C LYS A 4 -10.08 -8.22 -1.88
N ALA A 5 -11.33 -8.69 -1.98
CA ALA A 5 -12.32 -8.15 -2.92
C ALA A 5 -12.66 -6.69 -2.60
N SER A 6 -12.88 -6.34 -1.33
CA SER A 6 -13.16 -4.95 -0.93
C SER A 6 -12.00 -4.00 -1.26
N LEU A 7 -10.75 -4.42 -1.06
CA LEU A 7 -9.59 -3.63 -1.48
C LEU A 7 -9.50 -3.47 -3.00
N TRP A 8 -9.84 -4.50 -3.75
CA TRP A 8 -9.87 -4.42 -5.22
C TRP A 8 -10.99 -3.53 -5.74
N GLU A 9 -12.15 -3.50 -5.09
CA GLU A 9 -13.23 -2.56 -5.42
C GLU A 9 -12.77 -1.11 -5.30
N ILE A 10 -12.05 -0.77 -4.23
CA ILE A 10 -11.45 0.57 -4.07
C ILE A 10 -10.39 0.78 -5.15
N ALA A 11 -9.47 -0.16 -5.32
CA ALA A 11 -8.37 -0.06 -6.28
C ALA A 11 -8.85 0.09 -7.73
N ASN A 12 -9.96 -0.53 -8.11
CA ASN A 12 -10.54 -0.47 -9.46
C ASN A 12 -11.20 0.89 -9.74
N ARG A 13 -11.67 1.59 -8.70
CA ARG A 13 -12.20 2.96 -8.82
C ARG A 13 -11.09 4.01 -8.92
N GLN A 14 -9.85 3.64 -8.61
CA GLN A 14 -8.68 4.53 -8.63
C GLN A 14 -7.83 4.28 -9.87
N GLN A 15 -7.19 5.33 -10.39
CA GLN A 15 -6.24 5.22 -11.52
C GLN A 15 -4.88 4.71 -11.03
N LEU A 16 -4.83 3.48 -10.52
CA LEU A 16 -3.58 2.89 -10.05
C LEU A 16 -2.66 2.54 -11.22
N ASN A 17 -1.41 2.98 -11.12
CA ASN A 17 -0.37 2.60 -12.06
C ASN A 17 0.11 1.15 -11.84
N GLN A 18 0.92 0.63 -12.77
CA GLN A 18 1.41 -0.75 -12.72
C GLN A 18 2.21 -1.06 -11.45
N ARG A 19 3.03 -0.12 -10.95
CA ARG A 19 3.84 -0.30 -9.74
C ARG A 19 2.97 -0.40 -8.50
N GLN A 20 1.97 0.46 -8.41
CA GLN A 20 1.01 0.46 -7.30
C GLN A 20 0.22 -0.86 -7.25
N ARG A 21 -0.28 -1.32 -8.40
CA ARG A 21 -0.98 -2.62 -8.53
C ARG A 21 -0.07 -3.80 -8.17
N LEU A 22 1.20 -3.77 -8.60
CA LEU A 22 2.19 -4.79 -8.24
C LEU A 22 2.37 -4.88 -6.73
N ILE A 23 2.54 -3.73 -6.07
CA ILE A 23 2.80 -3.67 -4.63
C ILE A 23 1.56 -4.07 -3.84
N LEU A 24 0.38 -3.59 -4.22
CA LEU A 24 -0.87 -3.99 -3.59
C LEU A 24 -1.08 -5.52 -3.68
N ASN A 25 -0.85 -6.10 -4.86
CA ASN A 25 -0.90 -7.56 -5.04
C ASN A 25 0.08 -8.29 -4.14
N ARG A 26 1.34 -7.83 -4.06
CA ARG A 26 2.34 -8.44 -3.18
C ARG A 26 1.90 -8.41 -1.72
N MET A 27 1.40 -7.26 -1.25
CA MET A 27 0.93 -7.11 0.13
C MET A 27 -0.24 -8.03 0.44
N LEU A 28 -1.17 -8.21 -0.51
CA LEU A 28 -2.33 -9.10 -0.38
C LEU A 28 -2.00 -10.59 -0.44
N ASN A 29 -0.84 -10.98 -0.99
CA ASN A 29 -0.47 -12.37 -1.23
C ASN A 29 0.54 -12.90 -0.19
N GLY A 30 0.37 -12.54 1.09
CA GLY A 30 1.18 -13.09 2.19
C GLY A 30 2.50 -12.37 2.44
N PHE A 31 2.52 -11.05 2.28
CA PHE A 31 3.68 -10.23 2.56
C PHE A 31 4.04 -10.21 4.05
N LYS A 32 5.30 -10.52 4.38
CA LYS A 32 5.78 -10.51 5.77
C LYS A 32 6.22 -9.11 6.20
N GLY A 33 5.66 -8.66 7.32
CA GLY A 33 5.92 -7.35 7.92
C GLY A 33 5.29 -6.19 7.14
N TYR A 34 5.84 -4.99 7.32
CA TYR A 34 5.27 -3.76 6.75
C TYR A 34 6.03 -3.26 5.52
N MET A 35 5.32 -2.49 4.70
CA MET A 35 5.90 -1.78 3.57
C MET A 35 6.61 -0.52 4.05
N ASN A 36 7.71 -0.15 3.42
CA ASN A 36 8.31 1.18 3.57
C ASN A 36 8.83 1.64 2.21
N THR A 37 9.20 2.91 2.10
CA THR A 37 9.60 3.53 0.82
C THR A 37 10.78 2.80 0.17
N SER A 38 11.81 2.42 0.94
CA SER A 38 12.98 1.71 0.40
C SER A 38 12.63 0.31 -0.14
N LYS A 39 11.74 -0.42 0.56
CA LYS A 39 11.28 -1.75 0.13
C LYS A 39 10.40 -1.65 -1.10
N TYR A 40 9.52 -0.65 -1.16
CA TYR A 40 8.72 -0.36 -2.35
C TYR A 40 9.62 -0.09 -3.56
N ALA A 41 10.57 0.84 -3.42
CA ALA A 41 11.50 1.22 -4.50
C ALA A 41 12.23 0.00 -5.09
N LYS A 42 12.73 -0.89 -4.22
CA LYS A 42 13.39 -2.14 -4.62
C LYS A 42 12.44 -3.09 -5.38
N LEU A 43 11.22 -3.28 -4.88
CA LEU A 43 10.25 -4.22 -5.47
C LEU A 43 9.65 -3.69 -6.79
N ALA A 44 9.42 -2.39 -6.88
CA ALA A 44 8.85 -1.72 -8.04
C ALA A 44 9.91 -1.22 -9.04
N LYS A 45 11.20 -1.41 -8.73
CA LYS A 45 12.35 -0.96 -9.54
C LYS A 45 12.26 0.52 -9.92
N CYS A 46 11.96 1.38 -8.95
CA CYS A 46 11.86 2.82 -9.13
C CYS A 46 12.71 3.57 -8.09
N SER A 47 12.89 4.88 -8.27
CA SER A 47 13.57 5.71 -7.29
C SER A 47 12.79 5.80 -5.98
N THR A 48 13.47 6.15 -4.89
CA THR A 48 12.84 6.37 -3.58
C THR A 48 11.81 7.51 -3.61
N ASP A 49 12.06 8.57 -4.38
CA ASP A 49 11.09 9.66 -4.55
C ASP A 49 9.82 9.18 -5.28
N THR A 50 9.98 8.43 -6.37
CA THR A 50 8.84 7.84 -7.08
C THR A 50 8.06 6.86 -6.20
N ALA A 51 8.77 6.02 -5.44
CA ALA A 51 8.15 5.10 -4.48
C ALA A 51 7.35 5.85 -3.41
N LEU A 52 7.88 6.95 -2.89
CA LEU A 52 7.21 7.76 -1.87
C LEU A 52 5.93 8.40 -2.42
N ARG A 53 5.96 8.93 -3.65
CA ARG A 53 4.77 9.46 -4.33
C ARG A 53 3.72 8.37 -4.55
N ASP A 54 4.12 7.21 -5.07
CA ASP A 54 3.22 6.09 -5.29
C ASP A 54 2.56 5.63 -3.96
N ILE A 55 3.33 5.54 -2.87
CA ILE A 55 2.83 5.18 -1.54
C ILE A 55 1.85 6.23 -1.02
N ARG A 56 2.18 7.53 -1.13
CA ARG A 56 1.28 8.61 -0.72
C ARG A 56 -0.05 8.52 -1.44
N ASN A 57 -0.03 8.26 -2.75
CA ASN A 57 -1.25 8.05 -3.53
C ASN A 57 -2.04 6.85 -3.01
N LEU A 58 -1.39 5.72 -2.72
CA LEU A 58 -2.05 4.55 -2.13
C LEU A 58 -2.65 4.85 -0.74
N VAL A 59 -2.00 5.69 0.06
CA VAL A 59 -2.53 6.14 1.36
C VAL A 59 -3.75 7.04 1.18
N THR A 60 -3.67 8.03 0.28
CA THR A 60 -4.80 8.92 -0.04
C THR A 60 -6.01 8.14 -0.56
N CYS A 61 -5.78 7.06 -1.31
CA CYS A 61 -6.84 6.17 -1.78
C CYS A 61 -7.38 5.21 -0.71
N GLY A 62 -6.86 5.24 0.54
CA GLY A 62 -7.25 4.33 1.60
C GLY A 62 -6.76 2.88 1.40
N LEU A 63 -5.85 2.64 0.45
CA LEU A 63 -5.33 1.30 0.15
C LEU A 63 -4.13 0.93 1.02
N LEU A 64 -3.46 1.92 1.62
CA LEU A 64 -2.42 1.74 2.62
C LEU A 64 -2.67 2.68 3.80
N ILE A 65 -2.30 2.23 5.00
CA ILE A 65 -2.37 3.03 6.23
C ILE A 65 -0.97 3.17 6.82
N PRO A 66 -0.54 4.39 7.19
CA PRO A 66 0.70 4.57 7.93
C PRO A 66 0.56 3.96 9.31
N ASN A 67 1.53 3.14 9.71
CA ASN A 67 1.62 2.64 11.07
C ASN A 67 1.97 3.79 12.02
N ALA A 68 1.42 3.75 13.24
CA ALA A 68 1.85 4.61 14.32
C ALA A 68 3.31 4.28 14.66
N ALA A 69 4.24 5.13 14.22
CA ALA A 69 5.66 4.91 14.43
C ALA A 69 6.15 5.77 15.60
N GLY A 70 6.69 5.12 16.64
CA GLY A 70 7.44 5.78 17.73
C GLY A 70 8.93 6.03 17.42
N GLY A 71 9.36 5.89 16.15
CA GLY A 71 10.77 5.97 15.75
C GLY A 71 10.99 6.55 14.34
N ARG A 72 12.25 6.59 13.87
CA ARG A 72 12.69 7.31 12.64
C ARG A 72 12.21 6.74 11.30
N SER A 73 11.45 5.64 11.28
CA SER A 73 11.05 4.99 10.02
C SER A 73 9.53 4.82 9.91
N THR A 74 8.94 5.50 8.94
CA THR A 74 7.54 5.31 8.56
C THR A 74 7.37 3.97 7.85
N SER A 75 6.41 3.17 8.32
CA SER A 75 6.00 1.94 7.65
C SER A 75 4.50 1.95 7.40
N TYR A 76 4.05 1.15 6.43
CA TYR A 76 2.69 1.13 5.93
C TYR A 76 2.15 -0.31 5.94
N ARG A 77 0.88 -0.46 6.28
CA ARG A 77 0.13 -1.71 6.26
C ARG A 77 -1.09 -1.60 5.35
N LEU A 78 -1.68 -2.75 5.02
CA LEU A 78 -3.03 -2.75 4.46
C LEU A 78 -4.04 -2.38 5.57
N PRO A 79 -5.12 -1.67 5.24
CA PRO A 79 -6.18 -1.35 6.20
C PRO A 79 -6.88 -2.61 6.67
N ASP A 80 -7.42 -2.62 7.88
CA ASP A 80 -8.32 -3.67 8.35
C ASP A 80 -9.73 -3.49 7.78
N ILE A 81 -10.58 -4.52 7.89
CA ILE A 81 -11.94 -4.48 7.34
C ILE A 81 -12.80 -3.33 7.89
N GLN A 82 -12.53 -2.90 9.12
CA GLN A 82 -13.22 -1.77 9.77
C GLN A 82 -12.75 -0.42 9.21
N GLU A 83 -11.48 -0.34 8.82
CA GLU A 83 -10.88 0.87 8.25
C GLU A 83 -11.27 1.06 6.77
N ILE A 84 -11.58 -0.04 6.07
CA ILE A 84 -12.10 -0.01 4.68
C ILE A 84 -13.53 0.55 4.61
N LYS A 85 -14.35 0.33 5.65
CA LYS A 85 -15.77 0.73 5.69
C LYS A 85 -16.00 2.15 6.19
N LYS A 86 -14.94 2.85 6.58
CA LYS A 86 -14.98 4.17 7.17
C LYS A 86 -14.86 5.24 6.08
#